data_AF-A0A2H6K9J1-F1
#
_entry.id   AF-A0A2H6K9J1-F1
#
_cell.length_a   1.000
_cell.length_b   1.000
_cell.length_c   1.000
_cell.angle_alpha   90.00
_cell.angle_beta   90.00
_cell.angle_gamma   90.00
#
_symmetry.space_group_name_H-M   'P 1'
#
loop_
_entity.id
_entity.type
_entity.pdbx_description
1 polymer ?
#
loop_
_entity_poly.entity_id
_entity_poly.type
_entity_poly.pdbx_seq_one_letter_code
_entity_poly.pdbx_strand_id
1 'polypeptide(L)'
;MMHIKLLPMGADVNAMYADHKTFYPGDCGLDLFCPETVTVPPHTTQSVGLKVKIAAYKKTSPEDRDTDSMKNVGWLLMPRSSIAKTPLRLANSVGVIDAAYRGEIILALDNIRDEPYTIQKGDRLSQVVSYDGEEISYEVGGSPFPCCVSLRDAWLPILCTTPPDDLNQPAHKDATSRSKISSEYAMKCVSPLERGRMYRARRSVCAAGCGTAATG
;
A
#
# COMPACT_ATOMS: atom_id res chain seq x y z
N MET A 1 17.74 7.39 -2.73
CA MET A 1 16.91 7.57 -1.52
C MET A 1 15.59 6.85 -1.68
N MET A 2 15.25 6.01 -0.70
CA MET A 2 13.93 5.40 -0.57
C MET A 2 13.03 6.30 0.28
N HIS A 3 11.78 6.50 -0.14
CA HIS A 3 10.78 7.28 0.59
C HIS A 3 9.66 6.36 1.09
N ILE A 4 9.41 6.38 2.39
CA ILE A 4 8.44 5.52 3.06
C ILE A 4 7.20 6.33 3.42
N LYS A 5 6.04 5.85 3.00
CA LYS A 5 4.74 6.26 3.55
C LYS A 5 4.31 5.31 4.64
N LEU A 6 4.27 5.78 5.88
CA LEU A 6 3.80 5.01 7.02
C LEU A 6 2.40 5.48 7.43
N LEU A 7 1.46 4.55 7.47
CA LEU A 7 0.08 4.78 7.88
C LEU A 7 -0.20 4.02 9.18
N PRO A 8 -0.23 4.70 10.34
CA PRO A 8 -0.60 4.11 11.61
C PRO A 8 -2.09 3.75 11.65
N MET A 9 -2.41 2.60 12.23
CA MET A 9 -3.77 2.13 12.46
C MET A 9 -4.17 2.46 13.90
N GLY A 10 -4.59 3.72 14.13
CA GLY A 10 -5.08 4.20 15.42
C GLY A 10 -4.30 5.41 15.96
N ALA A 11 -4.96 6.18 16.82
CA ALA A 11 -4.40 7.40 17.40
C ALA A 11 -3.16 7.12 18.28
N ASP A 12 -3.19 6.03 19.06
CA ASP A 12 -2.08 5.60 19.91
C ASP A 12 -0.80 5.36 19.11
N VAL A 13 -0.91 4.62 18.00
CA VAL A 13 0.23 4.29 17.15
C VAL A 13 0.71 5.54 16.43
N ASN A 14 -0.21 6.39 15.97
CA ASN A 14 0.14 7.67 15.36
C ASN A 14 0.97 8.56 16.30
N ALA A 15 0.62 8.62 17.58
CA ALA A 15 1.39 9.35 18.58
C ALA A 15 2.82 8.81 18.76
N MET A 16 3.04 7.48 18.62
CA MET A 16 4.39 6.89 18.69
C MET A 16 5.30 7.36 17.56
N TYR A 17 4.75 7.55 16.35
CA TYR A 17 5.51 7.97 15.18
C TYR A 17 5.60 9.49 15.02
N ALA A 18 4.74 10.27 15.68
CA ALA A 18 4.83 11.73 15.70
C ALA A 18 6.12 12.23 16.38
N ASP A 19 6.52 11.57 17.47
CA ASP A 19 7.73 11.90 18.26
C ASP A 19 8.86 10.90 18.03
N HIS A 20 9.13 10.54 16.77
CA HIS A 20 10.15 9.53 16.45
C HIS A 20 11.58 10.06 16.65
N LYS A 21 12.05 10.06 17.92
CA LYS A 21 13.35 10.61 18.35
C LYS A 21 14.59 9.91 17.80
N THR A 22 14.43 8.70 17.25
CA THR A 22 15.56 7.82 16.89
C THR A 22 15.74 7.62 15.40
N PHE A 23 15.28 8.58 14.61
CA PHE A 23 15.54 8.59 13.17
C PHE A 23 16.33 9.84 12.84
N TYR A 24 17.49 9.65 12.20
CA TYR A 24 18.39 10.71 11.80
C TYR A 24 18.50 10.76 10.27
N PRO A 25 18.71 11.95 9.67
CA PRO A 25 19.01 12.05 8.25
C PRO A 25 20.24 11.21 7.90
N GLY A 26 20.11 10.36 6.88
CA GLY A 26 21.16 9.44 6.44
C GLY A 26 21.03 8.01 6.98
N ASP A 27 20.09 7.74 7.89
CA ASP A 27 19.83 6.38 8.36
C ASP A 27 19.31 5.49 7.22
N CYS A 28 19.84 4.27 7.12
CA CYS A 28 19.38 3.25 6.18
C CYS A 28 18.23 2.39 6.74
N GLY A 29 17.81 2.67 7.97
CA GLY A 29 16.82 1.91 8.73
C GLY A 29 15.78 2.80 9.40
N LEU A 30 14.49 2.44 9.31
CA LEU A 30 13.43 3.06 10.11
C LEU A 30 12.93 2.08 11.16
N ASP A 31 13.13 2.40 12.43
CA ASP A 31 12.66 1.57 13.55
C ASP A 31 11.13 1.45 13.57
N LEU A 32 10.62 0.25 13.88
CA LEU A 32 9.18 0.01 14.06
C LEU A 32 8.84 -0.27 15.53
N PHE A 33 7.77 0.37 16.01
CA PHE A 33 7.29 0.24 17.38
C PHE A 33 6.30 -0.91 17.54
N CYS A 34 6.40 -1.62 18.66
CA CYS A 34 5.38 -2.58 19.09
C CYS A 34 4.23 -1.82 19.77
N PRO A 35 3.00 -1.82 19.22
CA PRO A 35 1.91 -0.99 19.72
C PRO A 35 1.28 -1.51 21.02
N GLU A 36 1.51 -2.78 21.35
CA GLU A 36 0.87 -3.49 22.46
C GLU A 36 1.91 -4.29 23.25
N THR A 37 1.63 -4.48 24.54
CA THR A 37 2.41 -5.39 25.39
C THR A 37 1.97 -6.82 25.13
N VAL A 38 2.91 -7.68 24.74
CA VAL A 38 2.65 -9.08 24.37
C VAL A 38 3.66 -9.98 25.06
N THR A 39 3.18 -11.04 25.73
CA THR A 39 4.05 -12.07 26.31
C THR A 39 4.15 -13.25 25.35
N VAL A 40 5.38 -13.57 24.94
CA VAL A 40 5.71 -14.69 24.06
C VAL A 40 6.09 -15.90 24.92
N PRO A 41 5.33 -17.01 24.88
CA PRO A 41 5.65 -18.20 25.66
C PRO A 41 7.00 -18.83 25.25
N PRO A 42 7.62 -19.64 26.13
CA PRO A 42 8.83 -20.41 25.82
C PRO A 42 8.66 -21.29 24.58
N HIS A 43 9.68 -21.37 23.72
CA HIS A 43 9.71 -22.27 22.53
C HIS A 43 8.48 -22.17 21.62
N THR A 44 7.89 -20.98 21.50
CA THR A 44 6.76 -20.73 20.60
C THR A 44 7.07 -19.65 19.59
N THR A 45 6.36 -19.71 18.47
CA THR A 45 6.31 -18.64 17.47
C THR A 45 5.04 -17.83 17.67
N GLN A 46 5.18 -16.55 18.00
CA GLN A 46 4.07 -15.63 18.17
C GLN A 46 4.05 -14.60 17.03
N SER A 47 2.88 -14.43 16.41
CA SER A 47 2.65 -13.31 15.48
C SER A 47 2.26 -12.05 16.25
N VAL A 48 2.99 -10.96 16.02
CA VAL A 48 2.76 -9.65 16.64
C VAL A 48 2.48 -8.63 15.54
N GLY A 49 1.25 -8.12 15.50
CA GLY A 49 0.84 -7.06 14.57
C GLY A 49 1.35 -5.70 15.03
N LEU A 50 1.98 -4.96 14.12
CA LEU A 50 2.53 -3.63 14.42
C LEU A 50 1.50 -2.51 14.23
N LYS A 51 0.30 -2.81 13.73
CA LYS A 51 -0.75 -1.82 13.46
C LYS A 51 -0.27 -0.66 12.59
N VAL A 52 0.61 -0.96 11.65
CA VAL A 52 1.09 0.00 10.64
C VAL A 52 0.97 -0.62 9.25
N LYS A 53 0.64 0.21 8.27
CA LYS A 53 0.74 -0.10 6.85
C LYS A 53 1.84 0.73 6.25
N ILE A 54 2.66 0.12 5.42
CA ILE A 54 3.86 0.76 4.88
C ILE A 54 3.90 0.56 3.37
N ALA A 55 4.16 1.63 2.64
CA ALA A 55 4.52 1.59 1.23
C ALA A 55 5.84 2.32 1.02
N ALA A 56 6.71 1.76 0.17
CA ALA A 56 8.00 2.34 -0.15
C ALA A 56 8.06 2.76 -1.61
N TYR A 57 8.68 3.90 -1.85
CA TYR A 57 8.81 4.53 -3.15
C TYR A 57 10.28 4.84 -3.40
N LYS A 58 10.75 4.61 -4.63
CA LYS A 58 12.07 5.05 -5.08
C LYS A 58 11.89 6.17 -6.09
N LYS A 59 12.61 7.27 -5.87
CA LYS A 59 12.70 8.36 -6.86
C LYS A 59 13.37 7.82 -8.12
N THR A 60 12.71 7.96 -9.26
CA THR A 60 13.23 7.50 -10.56
C THR A 60 13.90 8.66 -11.28
N SER A 61 13.42 9.89 -11.07
CA SER A 61 13.99 11.10 -11.62
C SER A 61 14.10 12.20 -10.55
N PRO A 62 15.05 13.16 -10.67
CA PRO A 62 15.18 14.28 -9.74
C PRO A 62 13.94 15.18 -9.67
N GLU A 63 13.15 15.24 -10.75
CA GLU A 63 11.89 15.98 -10.81
C GLU A 63 10.72 15.28 -10.10
N ASP A 64 10.88 14.04 -9.62
CA ASP A 64 9.84 13.34 -8.87
C ASP A 64 9.59 14.01 -7.52
N ARG A 65 8.46 14.71 -7.43
CA ARG A 65 8.05 15.43 -6.21
C ARG A 65 7.01 14.66 -5.39
N ASP A 66 6.16 13.87 -6.05
CA ASP A 66 5.02 13.19 -5.43
C ASP A 66 5.08 11.67 -5.62
N THR A 67 4.46 10.91 -4.71
CA THR A 67 4.48 9.44 -4.79
C THR A 67 3.84 8.86 -6.03
N ASP A 68 3.02 9.63 -6.74
CA ASP A 68 2.37 9.21 -7.99
C ASP A 68 3.35 9.19 -9.16
N SER A 69 4.45 9.96 -9.09
CA SER A 69 5.54 9.90 -10.07
C SER A 69 6.65 8.94 -9.66
N MET A 70 6.75 8.62 -8.36
CA MET A 70 7.73 7.68 -7.84
C MET A 70 7.37 6.22 -8.10
N LYS A 71 8.38 5.37 -8.26
CA LYS A 71 8.20 3.94 -8.48
C LYS A 71 7.98 3.22 -7.15
N ASN A 72 6.93 2.41 -7.05
CA ASN A 72 6.73 1.53 -5.90
C ASN A 72 7.82 0.45 -5.86
N VAL A 73 8.42 0.24 -4.70
CA VAL A 73 9.50 -0.72 -4.51
C VAL A 73 9.25 -1.61 -3.29
N GLY A 74 9.78 -2.83 -3.35
CA GLY A 74 9.83 -3.69 -2.18
C GLY A 74 10.89 -3.22 -1.20
N TRP A 75 10.80 -3.71 0.03
CA TRP A 75 11.73 -3.37 1.11
C TRP A 75 11.89 -4.54 2.07
N LEU A 76 12.87 -4.45 2.95
CA LEU A 76 13.23 -5.52 3.89
C LEU A 76 12.81 -5.17 5.31
N LEU A 77 12.11 -6.08 5.95
CA LEU A 77 11.87 -6.06 7.38
C LEU A 77 13.00 -6.83 8.08
N MET A 78 13.85 -6.09 8.77
CA MET A 78 15.06 -6.62 9.40
C MET A 78 14.95 -6.55 10.93
N PRO A 79 15.52 -7.52 11.65
CA PRO A 79 15.73 -7.37 13.09
C PRO A 79 16.64 -6.17 13.39
N ARG A 80 16.39 -5.48 14.49
CA ARG A 80 17.37 -4.53 15.05
C ARG A 80 18.49 -5.30 15.71
N SER A 81 19.71 -4.77 15.68
CA SER A 81 20.85 -5.40 16.36
C SER A 81 20.60 -5.62 17.86
N SER A 82 19.81 -4.76 18.50
CA SER A 82 19.42 -4.88 19.91
C SER A 82 18.54 -6.10 20.20
N ILE A 83 17.86 -6.69 19.20
CA ILE A 83 17.04 -7.90 19.40
C ILE A 83 17.90 -9.07 19.90
N ALA A 84 19.20 -9.08 19.60
CA ALA A 84 20.11 -10.13 20.05
C ALA A 84 20.23 -10.21 21.58
N LYS A 85 19.94 -9.10 22.30
CA LYS A 85 19.91 -9.04 23.76
C LYS A 85 18.68 -9.71 24.37
N THR A 86 17.67 -10.00 23.54
CA THR A 86 16.42 -10.65 23.93
C THR A 86 16.44 -12.12 23.47
N PRO A 87 15.54 -12.95 23.98
CA PRO A 87 15.39 -14.33 23.51
C PRO A 87 14.60 -14.42 22.19
N LEU A 88 14.23 -13.29 21.59
CA LEU A 88 13.39 -13.27 20.41
C LEU A 88 14.21 -13.35 19.13
N ARG A 89 13.76 -14.15 18.17
CA ARG A 89 14.30 -14.20 16.80
C ARG A 89 13.19 -13.98 15.81
N LEU A 90 13.49 -13.31 14.70
CA LEU A 90 12.52 -13.21 13.62
C LEU A 90 12.48 -14.58 12.90
N ALA A 91 11.33 -15.26 12.94
CA ALA A 91 11.21 -16.65 12.51
C ALA A 91 11.56 -16.83 11.01
N ASN A 92 11.23 -15.84 10.20
CA ASN A 92 11.56 -15.81 8.77
C ASN A 92 12.92 -15.17 8.47
N SER A 93 13.75 -14.90 9.48
CA SER A 93 15.06 -14.20 9.40
C SER A 93 14.98 -12.77 8.87
N VAL A 94 14.58 -12.60 7.61
CA VAL A 94 14.38 -11.33 6.93
C VAL A 94 13.01 -11.36 6.24
N GLY A 95 12.16 -10.38 6.55
CA GLY A 95 10.88 -10.23 5.85
C GLY A 95 11.07 -9.52 4.52
N VAL A 96 10.75 -10.18 3.42
CA VAL A 96 10.65 -9.54 2.10
C VAL A 96 9.24 -8.99 1.94
N ILE A 97 9.12 -7.66 1.81
CA ILE A 97 7.84 -6.99 1.62
C ILE A 97 7.74 -6.52 0.18
N ASP A 98 6.78 -7.07 -0.55
CA ASP A 98 6.53 -6.72 -1.94
C ASP A 98 6.04 -5.28 -2.12
N ALA A 99 6.39 -4.66 -3.26
CA ALA A 99 5.99 -3.30 -3.60
C ALA A 99 4.47 -3.09 -3.60
N ALA A 100 3.68 -4.12 -3.87
CA ALA A 100 2.21 -4.06 -3.89
C ALA A 100 1.56 -4.36 -2.53
N TYR A 101 2.32 -4.77 -1.51
CA TYR A 101 1.76 -5.12 -0.21
C TYR A 101 1.19 -3.88 0.49
N ARG A 102 -0.08 -3.96 0.92
CA ARG A 102 -0.79 -2.89 1.65
C ARG A 102 -1.45 -3.39 2.94
N GLY A 103 -1.13 -4.61 3.33
CA GLY A 103 -1.59 -5.20 4.58
C GLY A 103 -0.87 -4.59 5.77
N GLU A 104 -1.30 -5.00 6.96
CA GLU A 104 -0.60 -4.70 8.19
C GLU A 104 0.78 -5.38 8.22
N ILE A 105 1.78 -4.71 8.77
CA ILE A 105 3.08 -5.33 9.02
C ILE A 105 3.00 -6.19 10.28
N ILE A 106 3.38 -7.46 10.15
CA ILE A 106 3.33 -8.46 11.23
C ILE A 106 4.73 -9.04 11.43
N LEU A 107 5.15 -9.16 12.68
CA LEU A 107 6.37 -9.86 13.08
C LEU A 107 6.03 -11.29 13.48
N ALA A 108 6.73 -12.27 12.93
CA ALA A 108 6.73 -13.63 13.46
C ALA A 108 7.96 -13.80 14.37
N LEU A 109 7.74 -13.93 15.67
CA LEU A 109 8.81 -13.93 16.68
C LEU A 109 8.88 -15.30 17.37
N ASP A 110 10.04 -15.93 17.29
CA ASP A 110 10.37 -17.14 18.02
C ASP A 110 10.99 -16.78 19.37
N ASN A 111 10.50 -17.39 20.45
CA ASN A 111 11.21 -17.37 21.73
C ASN A 111 12.06 -18.64 21.86
N ILE A 112 13.38 -18.49 21.87
CA ILE A 112 14.33 -19.61 21.91
C ILE A 112 14.72 -20.05 23.33
N ARG A 113 14.10 -19.49 24.37
CA ARG A 113 14.41 -19.79 25.77
C ARG A 113 13.26 -20.52 26.46
N ASP A 114 13.58 -21.11 27.61
CA ASP A 114 12.64 -21.80 28.50
C ASP A 114 11.74 -20.86 29.32
N GLU A 115 12.01 -19.55 29.26
CA GLU A 115 11.28 -18.53 30.02
C GLU A 115 10.42 -17.65 29.08
N PRO A 116 9.21 -17.24 29.50
CA PRO A 116 8.39 -16.33 28.72
C PRO A 116 9.05 -14.95 28.64
N TYR A 117 8.96 -14.31 27.49
CA TYR A 117 9.47 -12.94 27.30
C TYR A 117 8.34 -11.97 27.02
N THR A 118 8.30 -10.85 27.75
CA THR A 118 7.28 -9.83 27.56
C THR A 118 7.84 -8.64 26.79
N ILE A 119 7.29 -8.43 25.60
CA ILE A 119 7.51 -7.25 24.76
C ILE A 119 6.65 -6.14 25.33
N GLN A 120 7.23 -4.97 25.60
CA GLN A 120 6.49 -3.81 26.12
C GLN A 120 6.00 -2.91 24.99
N LYS A 121 4.88 -2.23 25.22
CA LYS A 121 4.40 -1.16 24.34
C LYS A 121 5.50 -0.11 24.14
N GLY A 122 5.83 0.18 22.88
CA GLY A 122 6.90 1.11 22.50
C GLY A 122 8.28 0.43 22.30
N ASP A 123 8.41 -0.87 22.54
CA ASP A 123 9.63 -1.59 22.20
C ASP A 123 9.85 -1.60 20.69
N ARG A 124 11.13 -1.56 20.30
CA ARG A 124 11.57 -1.57 18.91
C ARG A 124 12.41 -2.81 18.68
N LEU A 125 11.84 -3.78 17.98
CA LEU A 125 12.48 -5.08 17.70
C LEU A 125 12.90 -5.21 16.24
N SER A 126 12.22 -4.52 15.34
CA SER A 126 12.45 -4.58 13.90
C SER A 126 12.58 -3.18 13.29
N GLN A 127 13.09 -3.14 12.06
CA GLN A 127 13.31 -1.93 11.28
C GLN A 127 13.05 -2.20 9.79
N VAL A 128 12.62 -1.17 9.08
CA VAL A 128 12.51 -1.15 7.62
C VAL A 128 13.85 -0.81 7.02
N VAL A 129 14.32 -1.57 6.04
CA VAL A 129 15.61 -1.36 5.36
C VAL A 129 15.41 -1.40 3.85
N SER A 130 16.11 -0.53 3.12
CA SER A 130 16.16 -0.52 1.66
C SER A 130 17.01 -1.69 1.14
N TYR A 131 16.68 -2.24 -0.03
CA TYR A 131 17.47 -3.33 -0.63
C TYR A 131 18.90 -2.94 -0.99
N ASP A 132 19.09 -1.68 -1.36
CA ASP A 132 20.37 -1.10 -1.78
C ASP A 132 21.16 -0.50 -0.61
N GLY A 133 20.59 -0.46 0.59
CA GLY A 133 21.20 0.19 1.75
C GLY A 133 21.28 1.71 1.64
N GLU A 134 20.59 2.32 0.67
CA GLU A 134 20.50 3.77 0.55
C GLU A 134 19.72 4.38 1.73
N GLU A 135 19.96 5.67 1.98
CA GLU A 135 19.22 6.44 2.98
C GLU A 135 17.70 6.38 2.76
N ILE A 136 17.00 6.38 3.89
CA ILE A 136 15.55 6.38 3.95
C ILE A 136 15.07 7.79 4.28
N SER A 137 13.90 8.14 3.78
CA SER A 137 13.07 9.23 4.28
C SER A 137 11.69 8.66 4.57
N TYR A 138 10.95 9.23 5.53
CA TYR A 138 9.61 8.76 5.81
C TYR A 138 8.66 9.92 6.10
N GLU A 139 7.39 9.69 5.81
CA GLU A 139 6.29 10.56 6.23
C GLU A 139 5.21 9.74 6.94
N VAL A 140 4.64 10.34 7.98
CA VAL A 140 3.57 9.76 8.78
C VAL A 140 2.26 10.39 8.34
N GLY A 141 1.30 9.55 7.96
CA GLY A 141 -0.02 10.00 7.55
C GLY A 141 -0.15 10.20 6.04
N GLY A 142 -1.40 10.13 5.59
CA GLY A 142 -1.78 10.23 4.19
C GLY A 142 -3.20 9.74 4.00
N SER A 143 -3.89 10.25 2.96
CA SER A 143 -5.13 9.63 2.48
C SER A 143 -4.88 8.15 2.20
N PRO A 144 -5.89 7.27 2.36
CA PRO A 144 -5.74 5.85 2.09
C PRO A 144 -5.01 5.68 0.75
N PHE A 145 -3.92 4.90 0.77
CA PHE A 145 -3.13 4.59 -0.41
C PHE A 145 -4.06 4.40 -1.59
N PRO A 146 -3.80 5.01 -2.77
CA PRO A 146 -4.67 4.80 -3.91
C PRO A 146 -4.84 3.29 -4.04
N CYS A 147 -6.05 2.84 -3.72
CA CYS A 147 -6.46 1.48 -3.98
C CYS A 147 -6.10 1.31 -5.45
N CYS A 148 -5.31 0.27 -5.79
CA CYS A 148 -5.15 -0.08 -7.19
C CYS A 148 -6.54 0.02 -7.79
N VAL A 149 -6.77 0.99 -8.67
CA VAL A 149 -8.06 1.17 -9.33
C VAL A 149 -8.28 -0.18 -9.97
N SER A 150 -9.13 -0.99 -9.37
CA SER A 150 -9.53 -2.22 -9.99
C SER A 150 -10.15 -1.72 -11.30
N LEU A 151 -9.71 -2.28 -12.43
CA LEU A 151 -10.25 -1.95 -13.75
C LEU A 151 -11.76 -2.26 -13.88
N ARG A 152 -12.48 -2.45 -12.76
CA ARG A 152 -13.93 -2.66 -12.69
C ARG A 152 -14.72 -1.37 -12.52
N ASP A 153 -14.10 -0.25 -12.11
CA ASP A 153 -14.83 1.03 -11.93
C ASP A 153 -14.74 1.98 -13.13
N ALA A 154 -14.12 1.55 -14.24
CA ALA A 154 -14.17 2.27 -15.53
C ALA A 154 -15.37 1.84 -16.40
N TRP A 155 -16.34 1.12 -15.83
CA TRP A 155 -17.56 0.68 -16.50
C TRP A 155 -18.80 1.06 -15.69
N LEU A 156 -18.98 2.36 -15.42
CA LEU A 156 -20.34 2.90 -15.43
C LEU A 156 -20.64 3.33 -16.87
N PRO A 157 -21.69 2.78 -17.50
CA PRO A 157 -21.93 2.98 -18.92
C PRO A 157 -22.30 4.44 -19.21
N ILE A 158 -21.52 5.06 -20.08
CA ILE A 158 -22.06 6.00 -21.05
C ILE A 158 -23.07 5.20 -21.88
N LEU A 159 -24.36 5.45 -21.67
CA LEU A 159 -25.55 5.17 -22.51
C LEU A 159 -26.73 5.55 -21.61
N CYS A 160 -27.48 6.63 -21.81
CA CYS A 160 -28.30 6.89 -22.98
C CYS A 160 -28.70 8.38 -22.96
N THR A 161 -28.24 9.18 -23.92
CA THR A 161 -28.99 10.37 -24.34
C THR A 161 -29.83 9.95 -25.54
N THR A 162 -31.05 9.52 -25.31
CA THR A 162 -32.08 9.60 -26.35
C THR A 162 -32.77 10.96 -26.22
N PRO A 163 -33.00 11.68 -27.32
CA PRO A 163 -33.72 12.95 -27.30
C PRO A 163 -35.16 12.75 -26.80
N PRO A 164 -35.80 13.80 -26.24
CA PRO A 164 -37.17 13.72 -25.78
C PRO A 164 -38.07 13.71 -27.01
N ASP A 165 -38.86 12.66 -27.18
CA ASP A 165 -40.16 12.63 -27.86
C ASP A 165 -40.54 11.16 -28.04
N ASP A 166 -41.41 10.63 -27.18
CA ASP A 166 -42.80 10.35 -27.54
C ASP A 166 -43.49 9.63 -26.38
N LEU A 167 -44.72 10.08 -26.09
CA LEU A 167 -45.58 9.51 -25.07
C LEU A 167 -46.17 8.19 -25.58
N ASN A 168 -46.52 7.31 -24.63
CA ASN A 168 -47.58 6.29 -24.70
C ASN A 168 -47.15 4.82 -24.95
N GLN A 169 -47.39 3.98 -23.92
CA GLN A 169 -47.82 2.55 -23.93
C GLN A 169 -47.01 1.53 -23.07
N PRO A 170 -47.67 0.47 -22.53
CA PRO A 170 -47.62 0.14 -21.10
C PRO A 170 -46.73 -1.05 -20.71
N ALA A 171 -46.43 -1.08 -19.41
CA ALA A 171 -45.65 -2.08 -18.70
C ALA A 171 -46.19 -3.51 -18.82
N HIS A 172 -45.31 -4.45 -19.16
CA HIS A 172 -45.54 -5.89 -18.99
C HIS A 172 -44.54 -6.48 -17.98
N LYS A 173 -45.10 -7.15 -16.99
CA LYS A 173 -44.44 -7.98 -15.96
C LYS A 173 -43.84 -9.22 -16.61
N ASP A 174 -42.67 -9.66 -16.14
CA ASP A 174 -42.54 -10.99 -15.52
C ASP A 174 -41.10 -11.29 -15.05
N ALA A 175 -41.03 -11.89 -13.87
CA ALA A 175 -39.84 -12.46 -13.26
C ALA A 175 -39.65 -13.90 -13.78
N THR A 176 -38.39 -14.35 -13.95
CA THR A 176 -37.85 -15.62 -13.44
C THR A 176 -36.52 -16.02 -14.12
N SER A 177 -35.70 -16.72 -13.32
CA SER A 177 -34.58 -17.60 -13.68
C SER A 177 -33.13 -17.03 -13.65
N ARG A 178 -32.43 -17.45 -12.58
CA ARG A 178 -30.97 -17.56 -12.48
C ARG A 178 -30.49 -18.75 -13.32
N SER A 179 -29.41 -18.60 -14.08
CA SER A 179 -28.41 -19.67 -14.23
C SER A 179 -27.09 -19.17 -14.83
N LYS A 180 -26.01 -19.32 -14.05
CA LYS A 180 -24.64 -19.74 -14.41
C LYS A 180 -24.01 -19.14 -15.69
N ILE A 181 -22.98 -18.33 -15.52
CA ILE A 181 -21.92 -18.15 -16.53
C ILE A 181 -20.58 -18.49 -15.86
N SER A 182 -19.93 -19.53 -16.39
CA SER A 182 -18.62 -20.03 -16.01
C SER A 182 -17.49 -19.16 -16.58
N SER A 183 -16.35 -19.21 -15.91
CA SER A 183 -15.18 -18.34 -16.04
C SER A 183 -14.27 -18.59 -17.26
N GLU A 184 -14.81 -18.94 -18.43
CA GLU A 184 -13.98 -19.42 -19.55
C GLU A 184 -14.10 -18.65 -20.88
N TYR A 185 -14.76 -17.50 -20.90
CA TYR A 185 -14.95 -16.71 -22.12
C TYR A 185 -14.60 -15.22 -21.93
N ALA A 186 -13.34 -14.92 -21.62
CA ALA A 186 -12.84 -13.53 -21.64
C ALA A 186 -11.35 -13.42 -21.96
N MET A 187 -10.81 -14.32 -22.78
CA MET A 187 -9.49 -14.12 -23.38
C MET A 187 -9.51 -14.53 -24.85
N LYS A 188 -9.77 -13.55 -25.71
CA LYS A 188 -9.14 -13.37 -27.03
C LYS A 188 -9.71 -12.11 -27.71
N CYS A 189 -8.82 -11.43 -28.42
CA CYS A 189 -9.06 -10.33 -29.36
C CYS A 189 -9.03 -8.90 -28.81
N VAL A 190 -7.82 -8.34 -28.66
CA VAL A 190 -7.55 -6.94 -29.06
C VAL A 190 -6.18 -6.92 -29.74
N SER A 191 -6.11 -6.39 -30.95
CA SER A 191 -4.92 -6.45 -31.80
C SER A 191 -3.87 -5.39 -31.42
N PRO A 192 -2.57 -5.60 -31.75
CA PRO A 192 -1.51 -4.64 -31.42
C PRO A 192 -1.71 -3.22 -31.99
N LEU A 193 -2.49 -3.06 -33.06
CA LEU A 193 -2.76 -1.76 -33.68
C LEU A 193 -3.68 -0.85 -32.84
N GLU A 194 -4.53 -1.41 -31.98
CA GLU A 194 -5.50 -0.66 -31.16
C GLU A 194 -4.83 -0.05 -29.91
N ARG A 195 -3.77 -0.68 -29.41
CA ARG A 195 -2.92 -0.13 -28.32
C ARG A 195 -2.20 1.16 -28.73
N GLY A 196 -1.78 1.27 -29.99
CA GLY A 196 -1.12 2.48 -30.51
C GLY A 196 -2.07 3.67 -30.66
N ARG A 197 -3.36 3.42 -30.90
CA ARG A 197 -4.37 4.48 -31.09
C ARG A 197 -4.82 5.10 -29.75
N MET A 198 -4.88 4.31 -28.68
CA MET A 198 -5.13 4.81 -27.31
C MET A 198 -4.01 5.71 -26.78
N TYR A 199 -2.74 5.45 -27.12
CA TYR A 199 -1.62 6.27 -26.66
C TYR A 199 -1.60 7.68 -27.29
N ARG A 200 -2.08 7.83 -28.55
CA ARG A 200 -2.20 9.15 -29.21
C ARG A 200 -3.38 9.98 -28.70
N ALA A 201 -4.48 9.36 -28.28
CA ALA A 201 -5.65 10.07 -27.74
C ALA A 201 -5.40 10.74 -26.37
N ARG A 202 -4.41 10.26 -25.59
CA ARG A 202 -4.03 10.90 -24.32
C ARG A 202 -3.21 12.18 -24.47
N ARG A 203 -2.55 12.41 -25.62
CA ARG A 203 -1.79 13.65 -25.85
C ARG A 203 -2.66 14.86 -26.25
N SER A 204 -3.84 14.64 -26.83
CA SER A 204 -4.72 15.75 -27.25
C SER A 204 -5.60 16.30 -26.12
N VAL A 205 -5.85 15.53 -25.05
CA VAL A 205 -6.70 15.98 -23.93
C VAL A 205 -5.91 16.84 -22.92
N CYS A 206 -4.60 16.61 -22.74
CA CYS A 206 -3.76 17.48 -21.91
C CYS A 206 -3.44 18.85 -22.56
N ALA A 207 -3.56 18.98 -23.89
CA ALA A 207 -3.29 20.25 -24.58
C ALA A 207 -4.48 21.23 -24.56
N ALA A 208 -5.69 20.78 -24.19
CA ALA A 208 -6.90 21.60 -24.22
C ALA A 208 -7.29 22.24 -22.87
N GLY A 209 -6.53 21.99 -21.80
CA GLY A 209 -6.82 22.49 -20.44
C GLY A 209 -6.11 23.78 -20.04
N CYS A 210 -5.31 24.38 -20.92
CA CYS A 210 -4.60 25.64 -20.63
C CYS A 210 -5.11 26.72 -21.60
N GLY A 211 -6.17 27.43 -21.19
CA GLY A 211 -6.76 28.49 -21.98
C GLY A 211 -7.76 29.33 -21.18
N THR A 212 -7.31 30.53 -20.83
CA THR A 212 -8.09 31.74 -20.52
C THR A 212 -9.00 31.76 -19.28
N ALA A 213 -8.53 32.46 -18.23
CA ALA A 213 -9.38 33.31 -17.40
C ALA A 213 -8.67 34.65 -17.18
N ALA A 214 -9.03 35.62 -18.01
CA ALA A 214 -8.72 37.04 -17.84
C ALA A 214 -10.05 37.79 -17.64
N THR A 215 -9.99 38.82 -16.78
CA THR A 215 -10.92 39.95 -16.62
C THR A 215 -12.34 39.70 -16.09
N GLY A 216 -12.63 40.39 -14.99
CA GLY A 216 -13.93 40.57 -14.33
C GLY A 216 -13.74 41.34 -13.05
#